data_AF-A0A9P7C789-F1
#
_entry.id   AF-A0A9P7C789-F1
#
_cell.length_a   1.000
_cell.length_b   1.000
_cell.length_c   1.000
_cell.angle_alpha   90.00
_cell.angle_beta   90.00
_cell.angle_gamma   90.00
#
_symmetry.space_group_name_H-M   'P 1'
#
loop_
_entity.id
_entity.type
_entity.pdbx_description
1 polymer ?
#
loop_
_entity_poly.entity_id
_entity_poly.type
_entity_poly.pdbx_seq_one_letter_code
_entity_poly.pdbx_strand_id
1 'polypeptide(L)'
;MLRKLGVVGKFVEFYGDGLQHLPLADRATIGNMAPEYGATCGIFPIDAESLNYLRLSGRSEEQINLVEAYAKAQGLWHEPGSPHAQYSTTLELDMGTVKPSLAGPKRPQDRVLLEDVQKNYREALVGMTANRDKRSEDVSSFVNEGGGAAVGNEQLAKGFADIEIENHKVRLKDGAVVIAAITSCTNTSNPAVMIGAGLLARNAAAKGLNRQPPVY
;
A
#
# COMPACT_ATOMS: atom_id res chain seq x y z
N MET A 1 -8.46 2.28 -11.51
CA MET A 1 -9.14 1.91 -12.77
C MET A 1 -10.32 0.99 -12.52
N LEU A 2 -10.12 -0.21 -11.97
CA LEU A 2 -11.19 -1.20 -11.71
C LEU A 2 -12.36 -0.67 -10.86
N ARG A 3 -12.06 0.04 -9.76
CA ARG A 3 -13.10 0.66 -8.92
C ARG A 3 -13.95 1.69 -9.67
N LYS A 4 -13.34 2.46 -10.59
CA LYS A 4 -14.04 3.45 -11.42
C LYS A 4 -14.94 2.75 -12.45
N LEU A 5 -14.52 1.61 -12.97
CA LEU A 5 -15.32 0.80 -13.89
C LEU A 5 -16.53 0.15 -13.19
N GLY A 6 -16.44 -0.14 -11.89
CA GLY A 6 -17.52 -0.75 -11.12
C GLY A 6 -17.59 -2.26 -11.36
N VAL A 7 -16.67 -3.00 -10.73
CA VAL A 7 -16.56 -4.46 -10.85
C VAL A 7 -17.20 -5.24 -9.70
N VAL A 8 -18.14 -4.61 -8.98
CA VAL A 8 -18.85 -5.25 -7.86
C VAL A 8 -19.60 -6.49 -8.33
N GLY A 9 -19.31 -7.63 -7.68
CA GLY A 9 -19.93 -8.92 -8.01
C GLY A 9 -19.43 -9.56 -9.32
N LYS A 10 -18.33 -9.07 -9.89
CA LYS A 10 -17.75 -9.57 -11.14
C LYS A 10 -16.41 -10.25 -10.89
N PHE A 11 -16.01 -11.12 -11.81
CA PHE A 11 -14.64 -11.64 -11.88
C PHE A 11 -13.77 -10.68 -12.68
N VAL A 12 -12.54 -10.50 -12.24
CA VAL A 12 -11.50 -9.77 -12.96
C VAL A 12 -10.41 -10.77 -13.31
N GLU A 13 -10.21 -11.02 -14.60
CA GLU A 13 -9.13 -11.86 -15.11
C GLU A 13 -8.07 -10.99 -15.75
N PHE A 14 -6.81 -11.24 -15.41
CA PHE A 14 -5.66 -10.53 -15.94
C PHE A 14 -5.05 -11.34 -17.08
N TYR A 15 -4.78 -10.68 -18.22
CA TYR A 15 -4.21 -11.31 -19.42
C TYR A 15 -3.34 -10.31 -20.20
N GLY A 16 -2.64 -10.80 -21.22
CA GLY A 16 -1.78 -10.01 -22.12
C GLY A 16 -0.28 -10.18 -21.85
N ASP A 17 0.54 -9.60 -22.72
CA ASP A 17 1.99 -9.84 -22.77
C ASP A 17 2.73 -9.45 -21.48
N GLY A 18 2.18 -8.50 -20.73
CA GLY A 18 2.75 -8.06 -19.46
C GLY A 18 2.82 -9.16 -18.39
N LEU A 19 2.00 -10.21 -18.48
CA LEU A 19 1.98 -11.30 -17.48
C LEU A 19 3.34 -12.02 -17.37
N GLN A 20 4.07 -12.13 -18.48
CA GLN A 20 5.38 -12.82 -18.50
C GLN A 20 6.44 -12.11 -17.67
N HIS A 21 6.23 -10.82 -17.39
CA HIS A 21 7.15 -9.98 -16.62
C HIS A 21 6.70 -9.80 -15.17
N LEU A 22 5.59 -10.41 -14.75
CA LEU A 22 5.05 -10.35 -13.40
C LEU A 22 5.37 -11.64 -12.63
N PRO A 23 6.30 -11.60 -11.65
CA PRO A 23 6.50 -12.69 -10.72
C PRO A 23 5.22 -13.09 -10.01
N LEU A 24 5.12 -14.35 -9.57
CA LEU A 24 3.88 -14.83 -8.93
C LEU A 24 3.50 -14.02 -7.69
N ALA A 25 4.48 -13.54 -6.93
CA ALA A 25 4.22 -12.74 -5.75
C ALA A 25 3.47 -11.44 -6.08
N ASP A 26 3.80 -10.78 -7.19
CA ASP A 26 3.11 -9.56 -7.65
C ASP A 26 1.67 -9.90 -8.08
N ARG A 27 1.48 -11.03 -8.78
CA ARG A 27 0.15 -11.53 -9.14
C ARG A 27 -0.71 -11.78 -7.91
N ALA A 28 -0.12 -12.41 -6.88
CA ALA A 28 -0.80 -12.66 -5.61
C ALA A 28 -1.14 -11.37 -4.87
N THR A 29 -0.26 -10.36 -4.88
CA THR A 29 -0.53 -9.02 -4.34
C THR A 29 -1.74 -8.38 -5.03
N ILE A 30 -1.78 -8.41 -6.36
CA ILE A 30 -2.90 -7.83 -7.14
C ILE A 30 -4.20 -8.59 -6.88
N GLY A 31 -4.15 -9.93 -6.90
CA GLY A 31 -5.32 -10.78 -6.64
C GLY A 31 -5.85 -10.65 -5.20
N ASN A 32 -4.96 -10.50 -4.21
CA ASN A 32 -5.33 -10.27 -2.81
C ASN A 32 -6.14 -8.99 -2.63
N MET A 33 -5.87 -7.96 -3.44
CA MET A 33 -6.56 -6.67 -3.38
C MET A 33 -7.95 -6.66 -4.06
N ALA A 34 -8.50 -7.83 -4.45
CA ALA A 34 -9.79 -7.93 -5.11
C ALA A 34 -10.97 -7.28 -4.35
N PRO A 35 -11.11 -7.50 -3.03
CA PRO A 35 -12.15 -6.83 -2.25
C PRO A 35 -12.06 -5.29 -2.28
N GLU A 36 -10.86 -4.72 -2.33
CA GLU A 36 -10.62 -3.27 -2.29
C GLU A 36 -11.09 -2.54 -3.56
N TYR A 37 -11.01 -3.21 -4.71
CA TYR A 37 -11.58 -2.71 -5.97
C TYR A 37 -12.99 -3.27 -6.26
N GLY A 38 -13.50 -4.15 -5.40
CA GLY A 38 -14.88 -4.63 -5.37
C GLY A 38 -15.15 -5.91 -6.14
N ALA A 39 -14.15 -6.55 -6.74
CA ALA A 39 -14.36 -7.78 -7.48
C ALA A 39 -14.62 -8.97 -6.55
N THR A 40 -15.34 -9.98 -7.05
CA THR A 40 -15.49 -11.25 -6.34
C THR A 40 -14.17 -12.03 -6.33
N CYS A 41 -13.38 -11.93 -7.41
CA CYS A 41 -12.08 -12.59 -7.53
C CYS A 41 -11.18 -11.81 -8.52
N GLY A 42 -9.87 -11.81 -8.26
CA GLY A 42 -8.82 -11.43 -9.21
C GLY A 42 -8.05 -12.68 -9.64
N ILE A 43 -8.10 -13.02 -10.93
CA ILE A 43 -7.64 -14.30 -11.47
C ILE A 43 -6.46 -14.05 -12.42
N PHE A 44 -5.38 -14.78 -12.20
CA PHE A 44 -4.30 -14.93 -13.17
C PHE A 44 -4.30 -16.37 -13.67
N PRO A 45 -4.07 -16.61 -14.98
CA PRO A 45 -4.07 -17.96 -15.53
C PRO A 45 -2.87 -18.77 -15.02
N ILE A 46 -2.98 -20.09 -15.12
CA ILE A 46 -1.89 -21.02 -14.80
C ILE A 46 -0.90 -21.01 -15.96
N ASP A 47 0.37 -20.77 -15.67
CA ASP A 47 1.45 -20.66 -16.65
C ASP A 47 2.80 -21.15 -16.07
N ALA A 48 3.87 -20.97 -16.85
CA ALA A 48 5.21 -21.38 -16.43
C ALA A 48 5.67 -20.73 -15.10
N GLU A 49 5.30 -19.48 -14.85
CA GLU A 49 5.63 -18.80 -13.58
C GLU A 49 4.86 -19.39 -12.40
N SER A 50 3.65 -19.89 -12.63
CA SER A 50 2.89 -20.68 -11.64
C SER A 50 3.67 -21.92 -11.20
N LEU A 51 4.24 -22.67 -12.15
CA LEU A 51 5.07 -23.84 -11.84
C LEU A 51 6.40 -23.46 -11.19
N ASN A 52 7.03 -22.37 -11.65
CA ASN A 52 8.25 -21.84 -11.04
C ASN A 52 8.04 -21.54 -9.56
N TYR A 53 6.91 -20.92 -9.20
CA TYR A 53 6.58 -20.66 -7.81
C TYR A 53 6.28 -21.94 -7.01
N LEU A 54 5.59 -22.93 -7.59
CA LEU A 54 5.39 -24.22 -6.93
C LEU A 54 6.73 -24.88 -6.59
N ARG A 55 7.69 -24.84 -7.52
CA ARG A 55 9.06 -25.33 -7.30
C ARG A 55 9.79 -24.54 -6.22
N LEU A 56 9.78 -23.21 -6.30
CA LEU A 56 10.38 -22.33 -5.31
C LEU A 56 9.86 -22.60 -3.90
N SER A 57 8.56 -22.90 -3.79
CA SER A 57 7.88 -23.15 -2.52
C SER A 57 7.91 -24.62 -2.10
N GLY A 58 8.76 -25.43 -2.72
CA GLY A 58 9.11 -26.79 -2.26
C GLY A 58 8.12 -27.88 -2.64
N ARG A 59 7.26 -27.68 -3.64
CA ARG A 59 6.41 -28.76 -4.16
C ARG A 59 7.26 -29.75 -4.97
N SER A 60 6.91 -31.04 -4.91
CA SER A 60 7.66 -32.07 -5.61
C SER A 60 7.47 -31.97 -7.13
N GLU A 61 8.46 -32.43 -7.90
CA GLU A 61 8.36 -32.43 -9.37
C GLU A 61 7.19 -33.29 -9.86
N GLU A 62 6.85 -34.37 -9.16
CA GLU A 62 5.66 -35.18 -9.50
C GLU A 62 4.37 -34.34 -9.40
N GLN A 63 4.23 -33.54 -8.35
CA GLN A 63 3.08 -32.66 -8.17
C GLN A 63 3.06 -31.54 -9.22
N ILE A 64 4.20 -30.94 -9.53
CA ILE A 64 4.33 -29.89 -10.54
C ILE A 64 3.93 -30.43 -11.92
N ASN A 65 4.44 -31.60 -12.30
CA ASN A 65 4.11 -32.26 -13.55
C ASN A 65 2.62 -32.60 -13.65
N LEU A 66 2.01 -33.03 -12.54
CA LEU A 66 0.57 -33.28 -12.49
C LEU A 66 -0.23 -31.99 -12.72
N VAL A 67 0.13 -30.90 -12.06
CA VAL A 67 -0.54 -29.59 -12.22
C VAL A 67 -0.45 -29.11 -13.66
N GLU A 68 0.73 -29.18 -14.29
CA GLU A 68 0.93 -28.78 -15.67
C GLU A 68 0.09 -29.63 -16.64
N ALA A 69 0.19 -30.96 -16.53
CA ALA A 69 -0.53 -31.88 -17.41
C ALA A 69 -2.04 -31.70 -17.28
N TYR A 70 -2.55 -31.54 -16.06
CA TYR A 70 -3.96 -31.28 -15.80
C TYR A 70 -4.40 -29.93 -16.38
N ALA A 71 -3.67 -28.85 -16.11
CA ALA A 71 -4.01 -27.51 -16.60
C ALA A 71 -4.06 -27.48 -18.14
N LYS A 72 -3.10 -28.12 -18.81
CA LYS A 72 -3.10 -28.25 -20.28
C LYS A 72 -4.29 -29.08 -20.79
N ALA A 73 -4.56 -30.22 -20.17
CA ALA A 73 -5.67 -31.08 -20.57
C ALA A 73 -7.05 -30.42 -20.39
N GLN A 74 -7.19 -29.54 -19.39
CA GLN A 74 -8.43 -28.80 -19.13
C GLN A 74 -8.53 -27.46 -19.88
N GLY A 75 -7.51 -27.07 -20.64
CA GLY A 75 -7.48 -25.77 -21.32
C GLY A 75 -7.35 -24.56 -20.36
N LEU A 76 -6.81 -24.79 -19.16
CA LEU A 76 -6.54 -23.75 -18.15
C LEU A 76 -5.12 -23.17 -18.26
N TRP A 77 -4.29 -23.78 -19.10
CA TRP A 77 -2.88 -23.40 -19.29
C TRP A 77 -2.76 -22.22 -20.25
N HIS A 78 -2.01 -21.19 -19.83
CA HIS A 78 -1.72 -20.01 -20.62
C HIS A 78 -0.27 -20.02 -21.11
N GLU A 79 -0.11 -19.72 -22.40
CA GLU A 79 1.17 -19.49 -23.06
C GLU A 79 1.20 -18.07 -23.66
N PRO A 80 2.39 -17.49 -23.88
CA PRO A 80 2.56 -16.32 -24.72
C PRO A 80 1.80 -16.45 -26.05
N GLY A 81 0.92 -15.50 -26.36
CA GLY A 81 0.12 -15.50 -27.58
C GLY A 81 -1.10 -16.45 -27.56
N SER A 82 -1.44 -17.05 -26.42
CA SER A 82 -2.72 -17.75 -26.25
C SER A 82 -3.90 -16.82 -26.60
N PRO A 83 -4.94 -17.32 -27.29
CA PRO A 83 -6.11 -16.51 -27.61
C PRO A 83 -6.78 -16.03 -26.32
N HIS A 84 -7.17 -14.76 -26.31
CA HIS A 84 -7.88 -14.18 -25.17
C HIS A 84 -9.28 -14.79 -25.05
N ALA A 85 -9.75 -14.99 -23.82
CA ALA A 85 -11.13 -15.32 -23.58
C ALA A 85 -12.06 -14.16 -23.99
N GLN A 86 -13.35 -14.45 -24.14
CA GLN A 86 -14.34 -13.41 -24.42
C GLN A 86 -14.75 -12.74 -23.10
N TYR A 87 -14.34 -11.49 -22.93
CA TYR A 87 -14.67 -10.69 -21.74
C TYR A 87 -15.83 -9.73 -22.00
N SER A 88 -16.68 -9.54 -20.98
CA SER A 88 -17.76 -8.55 -21.03
C SER A 88 -17.26 -7.10 -21.14
N THR A 89 -16.06 -6.82 -20.64
CA THR A 89 -15.38 -5.54 -20.75
C THR A 89 -13.88 -5.76 -20.64
N THR A 90 -13.10 -5.02 -21.41
CA THR A 90 -11.63 -5.01 -21.34
C THR A 90 -11.14 -3.64 -20.85
N LEU A 91 -10.15 -3.66 -19.97
CA LEU A 91 -9.35 -2.50 -19.60
C LEU A 91 -7.89 -2.82 -19.85
N GLU A 92 -7.16 -1.82 -20.33
CA GLU A 92 -5.72 -1.94 -20.62
C GLU A 92 -4.92 -1.08 -19.65
N LEU A 93 -3.78 -1.62 -19.20
CA LEU A 93 -2.79 -0.92 -18.38
C LEU A 93 -1.41 -1.15 -18.98
N ASP A 94 -0.79 -0.08 -19.48
CA ASP A 94 0.64 -0.09 -19.81
C ASP A 94 1.46 -0.02 -18.52
N MET A 95 2.16 -1.12 -18.19
CA MET A 95 3.01 -1.21 -17.00
C MET A 95 4.15 -0.19 -17.01
N GLY A 96 4.62 0.26 -18.18
CA GLY A 96 5.65 1.29 -18.31
C GLY A 96 5.21 2.66 -17.81
N THR A 97 3.89 2.89 -17.71
CA THR A 97 3.32 4.15 -17.17
C THR A 97 3.15 4.13 -15.66
N VAL A 98 3.37 2.98 -15.01
CA VAL A 98 3.16 2.83 -13.56
C VAL A 98 4.23 3.60 -12.80
N LYS A 99 3.78 4.63 -12.06
CA LYS A 99 4.62 5.43 -11.17
C LYS A 99 4.45 4.99 -9.71
N PRO A 100 5.52 5.07 -8.89
CA PRO A 100 5.43 4.86 -7.44
C PRO A 100 4.33 5.73 -6.82
N SER A 101 3.53 5.14 -5.93
CA SER A 101 2.39 5.80 -5.31
C SER A 101 2.11 5.27 -3.91
N LEU A 102 1.39 6.07 -3.12
CA LEU A 102 0.80 5.70 -1.84
C LEU A 102 -0.73 5.71 -1.94
N ALA A 103 -1.39 5.09 -0.98
CA ALA A 103 -2.83 5.17 -0.80
C ALA A 103 -3.15 5.85 0.53
N GLY A 104 -4.04 6.85 0.52
CA GLY A 104 -4.46 7.55 1.73
C GLY A 104 -4.84 9.02 1.51
N PRO A 105 -5.00 9.79 2.59
CA PRO A 105 -4.74 9.41 3.99
C PRO A 105 -5.89 8.63 4.66
N LYS A 106 -7.06 8.51 4.02
CA LYS A 106 -8.27 7.94 4.65
C LYS A 106 -8.73 6.60 4.09
N ARG A 107 -8.53 6.35 2.78
CA ARG A 107 -9.11 5.17 2.12
C ARG A 107 -8.10 4.51 1.17
N PRO A 108 -8.10 3.17 1.02
CA PRO A 108 -7.15 2.44 0.17
C PRO A 108 -7.18 2.81 -1.33
N GLN A 109 -8.32 3.28 -1.82
CA GLN A 109 -8.48 3.70 -3.21
C GLN A 109 -7.98 5.12 -3.50
N ASP A 110 -7.62 5.89 -2.46
CA ASP A 110 -7.15 7.27 -2.61
C ASP A 110 -5.68 7.25 -3.03
N ARG A 111 -5.43 6.91 -4.30
CA ARG A 111 -4.08 6.84 -4.88
C ARG A 111 -3.47 8.23 -5.01
N VAL A 112 -2.26 8.40 -4.50
CA VAL A 112 -1.45 9.61 -4.60
C VAL A 112 -0.07 9.23 -5.15
N LEU A 113 0.38 9.88 -6.22
CA LEU A 113 1.74 9.64 -6.72
C LEU A 113 2.77 10.04 -5.65
N LEU A 114 3.88 9.30 -5.55
CA LEU A 114 4.90 9.57 -4.54
C LEU A 114 5.42 11.02 -4.63
N GLU A 115 5.55 11.55 -5.85
CA GLU A 115 5.95 12.95 -6.12
C GLU A 115 4.94 13.98 -5.60
N ASP A 116 3.66 13.60 -5.46
CA ASP A 116 2.56 14.49 -5.05
C ASP A 116 2.19 14.38 -3.57
N VAL A 117 2.81 13.45 -2.81
CA VAL A 117 2.45 13.16 -1.41
C VAL A 117 2.50 14.40 -0.53
N GLN A 118 3.52 15.25 -0.69
CA GLN A 118 3.65 16.47 0.10
C GLN A 118 2.47 17.44 -0.14
N LYS A 119 2.08 17.61 -1.40
CA LYS A 119 0.96 18.48 -1.77
C LYS A 119 -0.36 17.91 -1.23
N ASN A 120 -0.60 16.63 -1.47
CA ASN A 120 -1.80 15.93 -0.98
C ASN A 120 -1.93 16.01 0.54
N TYR A 121 -0.82 15.80 1.27
CA TYR A 121 -0.79 15.92 2.72
C TYR A 121 -1.19 17.34 3.18
N ARG A 122 -0.62 18.39 2.58
CA ARG A 122 -0.95 19.78 2.94
C ARG A 122 -2.43 20.11 2.71
N GLU A 123 -3.00 19.65 1.60
CA GLU A 123 -4.42 19.82 1.30
C GLU A 123 -5.30 19.07 2.30
N ALA A 124 -4.95 17.82 2.62
CA ALA A 124 -5.68 17.02 3.59
C ALA A 124 -5.60 17.60 5.01
N LEU A 125 -4.47 18.19 5.38
CA LEU A 125 -4.22 18.77 6.69
C LEU A 125 -5.21 19.90 7.00
N VAL A 126 -5.54 20.77 6.03
CA VAL A 126 -6.48 21.89 6.21
C VAL A 126 -7.81 21.42 6.80
N GLY A 127 -8.37 20.34 6.24
CA GLY A 127 -9.62 19.77 6.74
C GLY A 127 -9.47 19.06 8.09
N MET A 128 -8.32 18.42 8.35
CA MET A 128 -8.04 17.74 9.62
C MET A 128 -7.85 18.72 10.78
N THR A 129 -7.33 19.92 10.51
CA THR A 129 -7.06 20.96 11.51
C THR A 129 -8.14 22.03 11.57
N ALA A 130 -9.21 21.93 10.78
CA ALA A 130 -10.25 22.97 10.67
C ALA A 130 -10.95 23.33 11.99
N ASN A 131 -10.94 22.43 12.98
CA ASN A 131 -11.51 22.66 14.31
C ASN A 131 -10.44 22.79 15.41
N ARG A 132 -9.15 22.85 15.05
CA ARG A 132 -8.05 22.90 16.04
C ARG A 132 -8.12 24.13 16.93
N ASP A 133 -8.59 25.26 16.39
CA ASP A 133 -8.72 26.52 17.12
C ASP A 133 -10.12 26.75 17.71
N LYS A 134 -11.07 25.83 17.47
CA LYS A 134 -12.42 25.94 18.04
C LYS A 134 -12.39 25.44 19.48
N ARG A 135 -12.25 26.37 20.41
CA ARG A 135 -12.48 26.12 21.85
C ARG A 135 -13.98 25.84 22.06
N SER A 136 -14.33 24.85 22.88
CA SER A 136 -15.73 24.71 23.32
C SER A 136 -16.15 25.94 24.12
N GLU A 137 -17.46 26.22 24.23
CA GLU A 137 -17.96 27.32 25.08
C GLU A 137 -17.43 27.19 26.52
N ASP A 138 -17.38 25.96 27.05
CA ASP A 138 -16.82 25.67 28.38
C ASP A 138 -15.33 26.06 28.50
N VAL A 139 -14.51 25.76 27.49
CA VAL A 139 -13.07 26.13 27.48
C VAL A 139 -12.90 27.64 27.31
N SER A 140 -13.80 28.31 26.59
CA SER A 140 -13.78 29.77 26.45
C SER A 140 -14.20 30.50 27.74
N SER A 141 -15.21 29.99 28.46
CA SER A 141 -15.64 30.50 29.77
C SER A 141 -14.53 30.31 30.81
N PHE A 142 -13.93 29.12 30.85
CA PHE A 142 -12.85 28.80 31.79
C PHE A 142 -11.59 29.66 31.59
N VAL A 143 -11.26 30.02 30.34
CA VAL A 143 -10.16 30.96 30.04
C VAL A 143 -10.51 32.40 30.43
N ASN A 144 -11.75 32.83 30.18
CA ASN A 144 -12.23 34.17 30.55
C ASN A 144 -12.35 34.37 32.06
N GLU A 145 -12.58 33.29 32.81
CA GLU A 145 -12.61 33.26 34.28
C GLU A 145 -11.20 33.12 34.91
N GLY A 146 -10.13 33.21 34.10
CA GLY A 146 -8.74 33.20 34.58
C GLY A 146 -8.11 31.82 34.72
N GLY A 147 -8.80 30.74 34.34
CA GLY A 147 -8.34 29.35 34.45
C GLY A 147 -7.32 28.89 33.39
N GLY A 148 -6.82 29.79 32.55
CA GLY A 148 -6.00 29.44 31.37
C GLY A 148 -4.61 30.06 31.29
N ALA A 149 -4.16 30.84 32.28
CA ALA A 149 -2.85 31.51 32.24
C ALA A 149 -1.70 30.64 32.77
N ALA A 150 -1.67 29.34 32.47
CA ALA A 150 -0.43 28.59 32.56
C ALA A 150 0.41 28.90 31.31
N VAL A 151 1.42 29.75 31.48
CA VAL A 151 2.47 30.01 30.48
C VAL A 151 3.03 28.65 30.02
N GLY A 152 2.75 28.25 28.77
CA GLY A 152 3.23 26.98 28.21
C GLY A 152 2.29 26.26 27.24
N ASN A 153 0.99 26.56 27.23
CA ASN A 153 0.01 25.79 26.44
C ASN A 153 -0.28 26.32 25.01
N GLU A 154 0.57 27.21 24.48
CA GLU A 154 0.46 27.72 23.10
C GLU A 154 0.87 26.69 22.02
N GLN A 155 1.46 25.56 22.41
CA GLN A 155 2.04 24.59 21.47
C GLN A 155 0.95 23.88 20.64
N LEU A 156 -0.19 23.53 21.25
CA LEU A 156 -1.29 22.79 20.60
C LEU A 156 -1.91 23.55 19.40
N ALA A 157 -1.92 24.89 19.43
CA ALA A 157 -2.45 25.71 18.33
C ALA A 157 -1.51 25.76 17.12
N LYS A 158 -0.21 25.47 17.30
CA LYS A 158 0.82 25.66 16.25
C LYS A 158 1.15 24.37 15.47
N GLY A 159 0.40 23.28 15.70
CA GLY A 159 0.59 22.01 14.97
C GLY A 159 1.87 21.27 15.31
N PHE A 160 2.38 21.47 16.53
CA PHE A 160 3.49 20.69 17.06
C PHE A 160 3.38 20.49 18.58
N ALA A 161 4.07 19.48 19.08
CA ALA A 161 4.26 19.22 20.50
C ALA A 161 5.74 18.90 20.74
N ASP A 162 6.35 19.56 21.74
CA ASP A 162 7.68 19.18 22.20
C ASP A 162 7.52 18.07 23.25
N ILE A 163 8.10 16.90 22.97
CA ILE A 163 8.01 15.69 23.80
C ILE A 163 9.41 15.18 24.15
N GLU A 164 9.49 14.35 25.18
CA GLU A 164 10.72 13.67 25.57
C GLU A 164 10.53 12.15 25.41
N ILE A 165 11.41 11.52 24.62
CA ILE A 165 11.40 10.08 24.35
C ILE A 165 12.79 9.55 24.69
N GLU A 166 12.90 8.62 25.63
CA GLU A 166 14.20 8.02 26.00
C GLU A 166 15.29 9.08 26.31
N ASN A 167 14.93 10.14 27.06
CA ASN A 167 15.78 11.32 27.35
C ASN A 167 16.18 12.18 26.13
N HIS A 168 15.53 12.00 24.98
CA HIS A 168 15.70 12.83 23.80
C HIS A 168 14.53 13.80 23.65
N LYS A 169 14.82 15.10 23.58
CA LYS A 169 13.82 16.13 23.26
C LYS A 169 13.52 16.09 21.77
N VAL A 170 12.29 15.73 21.42
CA VAL A 170 11.80 15.60 20.04
C VAL A 170 10.63 16.54 19.83
N ARG A 171 10.63 17.28 18.73
CA ARG A 171 9.47 18.07 18.30
C ARG A 171 8.61 17.26 17.34
N LEU A 172 7.47 16.78 17.81
CA LEU A 172 6.47 16.13 16.98
C LEU A 172 5.65 17.19 16.25
N LYS A 173 5.60 17.15 14.92
CA LYS A 173 4.80 18.06 14.10
C LYS A 173 3.67 17.31 13.43
N ASP A 174 2.68 18.02 12.92
CA ASP A 174 1.72 17.42 12.01
C ASP A 174 2.43 16.69 10.87
N GLY A 175 1.91 15.50 10.52
CA GLY A 175 2.49 14.67 9.47
C GLY A 175 3.74 13.90 9.90
N ALA A 176 4.20 14.03 11.15
CA ALA A 176 5.24 13.16 11.68
C ALA A 176 4.80 11.69 11.61
N VAL A 177 5.70 10.84 11.10
CA VAL A 177 5.47 9.39 11.02
C VAL A 177 5.77 8.77 12.38
N VAL A 178 4.71 8.46 13.12
CA VAL A 178 4.82 7.79 14.44
C VAL A 178 4.78 6.28 14.34
N ILE A 179 4.19 5.74 13.25
CA ILE A 179 4.14 4.31 12.96
C ILE A 179 4.67 4.09 11.54
N ALA A 180 5.69 3.24 11.42
CA ALA A 180 6.22 2.76 10.15
C ALA A 180 6.35 1.23 10.23
N ALA A 181 5.32 0.53 9.75
CA ALA A 181 5.22 -0.92 9.85
C ALA A 181 5.27 -1.57 8.46
N ILE A 182 6.19 -2.52 8.29
CA ILE A 182 6.15 -3.48 7.17
C ILE A 182 5.29 -4.65 7.65
N THR A 183 4.06 -4.73 7.15
CA THR A 183 3.03 -5.66 7.62
C THR A 183 2.15 -6.15 6.45
N SER A 184 1.15 -6.97 6.78
CA SER A 184 0.20 -7.62 5.88
C SER A 184 0.79 -8.68 4.95
N CYS A 185 0.03 -9.75 4.72
CA CYS A 185 0.35 -10.78 3.73
C CYS A 185 0.49 -10.21 2.32
N THR A 186 -0.19 -9.10 2.00
CA THR A 186 -0.17 -8.45 0.69
C THR A 186 1.24 -8.12 0.17
N ASN A 187 2.16 -7.74 1.08
CA ASN A 187 3.54 -7.37 0.74
C ASN A 187 4.58 -8.30 1.37
N THR A 188 4.31 -8.87 2.55
CA THR A 188 5.30 -9.72 3.25
C THR A 188 5.50 -11.07 2.58
N SER A 189 4.53 -11.54 1.79
CA SER A 189 4.67 -12.75 0.97
C SER A 189 5.46 -12.51 -0.31
N ASN A 190 5.91 -11.28 -0.58
CA ASN A 190 6.64 -10.92 -1.78
C ASN A 190 8.13 -10.71 -1.47
N PRO A 191 9.01 -11.68 -1.81
CA PRO A 191 10.43 -11.57 -1.49
C PRO A 191 11.11 -10.37 -2.15
N ALA A 192 10.67 -9.97 -3.35
CA ALA A 192 11.30 -8.87 -4.08
C ALA A 192 11.17 -7.54 -3.34
N VAL A 193 9.97 -7.21 -2.83
CA VAL A 193 9.77 -5.97 -2.07
C VAL A 193 10.44 -6.03 -0.69
N MET A 194 10.48 -7.20 -0.05
CA MET A 194 11.13 -7.40 1.24
C MET A 194 12.66 -7.27 1.14
N ILE A 195 13.27 -7.88 0.12
CA ILE A 195 14.69 -7.73 -0.19
C ILE A 195 14.97 -6.28 -0.60
N GLY A 196 14.11 -5.67 -1.42
CA GLY A 196 14.20 -4.25 -1.78
C GLY A 196 14.25 -3.33 -0.58
N ALA A 197 13.38 -3.54 0.42
CA ALA A 197 13.39 -2.81 1.67
C ALA A 197 14.70 -3.00 2.46
N GLY A 198 15.21 -4.23 2.53
CA GLY A 198 16.49 -4.54 3.18
C GLY A 198 17.69 -3.89 2.48
N LEU A 199 17.72 -3.91 1.14
CA LEU A 199 18.76 -3.26 0.35
C LEU A 199 18.73 -1.74 0.51
N LEU A 200 17.53 -1.15 0.55
CA LEU A 200 17.36 0.28 0.84
C LEU A 200 17.89 0.63 2.24
N ALA A 201 17.53 -0.16 3.25
CA ALA A 201 18.00 0.03 4.62
C ALA A 201 19.53 -0.08 4.72
N ARG A 202 20.14 -1.09 4.08
CA ARG A 202 21.60 -1.25 4.00
C ARG A 202 22.27 -0.01 3.39
N ASN A 203 21.73 0.48 2.27
CA ASN A 203 22.29 1.64 1.57
C ASN A 203 22.11 2.93 2.38
N ALA A 204 21.01 3.07 3.13
CA ALA A 204 20.79 4.19 4.04
C ALA A 204 21.80 4.17 5.19
N ALA A 205 21.99 3.01 5.82
CA ALA A 205 22.97 2.82 6.90
C ALA A 205 24.41 3.10 6.42
N ALA A 206 24.78 2.64 5.22
CA ALA A 206 26.09 2.94 4.61
C ALA A 206 26.31 4.44 4.36
N LYS A 207 25.23 5.23 4.25
CA LYS A 207 25.26 6.70 4.15
C LYS A 207 25.14 7.40 5.51
N GLY A 208 25.19 6.65 6.62
CA GLY A 208 25.07 7.20 7.98
C GLY A 208 23.65 7.64 8.36
N LEU A 209 22.63 7.28 7.56
CA LEU A 209 21.24 7.58 7.89
C LEU A 209 20.73 6.61 8.94
N ASN A 210 19.98 7.13 9.91
CA ASN A 210 19.30 6.35 10.93
C ASN A 210 17.86 6.84 11.11
N ARG A 211 16.97 5.98 11.60
CA ARG A 211 15.62 6.40 11.98
C ARG A 211 15.66 7.26 13.23
N GLN A 212 14.68 8.15 13.39
CA GLN A 212 14.46 8.81 14.68
C GLN A 212 14.02 7.78 15.74
N PRO A 213 14.27 8.03 17.05
CA PRO A 213 13.74 7.20 18.13
C PRO A 213 12.23 7.01 17.97
N PRO A 214 11.70 5.82 18.22
CA PRO A 214 10.29 5.54 17.96
C PRO A 214 9.44 6.20 19.05
N VAL A 215 8.25 6.69 18.68
CA VAL A 215 7.28 7.22 19.64
C VAL A 215 6.37 6.05 20.05
N TYR A 216 6.77 5.27 21.06
CA TYR A 216 5.90 4.24 21.67
C TYR A 216 5.75 4.52 23.17
#